data_AF-A0A1E5WDJ5-F1
#
_entry.id   AF-A0A1E5WDJ5-F1
#
_cell.length_a   1.000
_cell.length_b   1.000
_cell.length_c   1.000
_cell.angle_alpha   90.00
_cell.angle_beta   90.00
_cell.angle_gamma   90.00
#
_symmetry.space_group_name_H-M   'P 1'
#
loop_
_entity.id
_entity.type
_entity.pdbx_description
1 polymer ?
#
loop_
_entity_poly.entity_id
_entity_poly.type
_entity_poly.pdbx_seq_one_letter_code
_entity_poly.pdbx_strand_id
1 'polypeptide(L)'
;MDDAFKFIIKNGGLTTESSYPYTAADGKCKSGSNSAATIKGYEDVPANNEAALMKAVANQPVSVAVDGGDMTFQFYSGDDRILLY
;
A
#
# COMPACT_ATOMS: atom_id res chain seq x y z
N MET A 1 -4.39 1.89 -6.65
CA MET A 1 -3.00 1.38 -6.50
C MET A 1 -2.59 0.49 -7.67
N ASP A 2 -3.54 0.12 -8.51
CA ASP A 2 -3.41 -0.86 -9.59
C ASP A 2 -2.35 -0.45 -10.60
N ASP A 3 -2.27 0.83 -10.97
CA ASP A 3 -1.26 1.32 -11.90
C ASP A 3 0.17 1.19 -11.36
N ALA A 4 0.35 1.30 -10.04
CA ALA A 4 1.63 1.01 -9.41
C ALA A 4 1.97 -0.48 -9.56
N PHE A 5 1.04 -1.40 -9.24
CA PHE A 5 1.28 -2.83 -9.42
C PHE A 5 1.53 -3.22 -10.88
N LYS A 6 0.79 -2.64 -11.84
CA LYS A 6 1.06 -2.79 -13.28
C LYS A 6 2.46 -2.33 -13.64
N PHE A 7 2.92 -1.20 -13.09
CA PHE A 7 4.28 -0.71 -13.30
C PHE A 7 5.32 -1.72 -12.79
N ILE A 8 5.15 -2.26 -11.57
CA ILE A 8 6.09 -3.26 -11.00
C ILE A 8 6.25 -4.44 -11.95
N ILE A 9 5.15 -4.97 -12.47
CA ILE A 9 5.16 -6.11 -13.40
C ILE A 9 5.89 -5.72 -14.70
N LYS A 10 5.53 -4.57 -15.29
CA LYS A 10 6.11 -4.11 -16.57
C LYS A 10 7.60 -3.73 -16.44
N ASN A 11 8.00 -3.17 -15.31
CA ASN A 11 9.36 -2.70 -15.04
C ASN A 11 10.32 -3.84 -14.64
N GLY A 12 9.81 -5.04 -14.38
CA GLY A 12 10.63 -6.16 -13.87
C GLY A 12 10.91 -6.06 -12.38
N GLY A 13 10.06 -5.34 -11.64
CA GLY A 13 10.07 -5.24 -10.18
C GLY A 13 10.39 -3.85 -9.62
N LEU A 14 10.59 -3.82 -8.30
CA LEU A 14 10.97 -2.65 -7.50
C LEU A 14 12.34 -2.85 -6.87
N THR A 15 13.05 -1.76 -6.68
CA THR A 15 14.31 -1.73 -5.93
C THR A 15 14.08 -1.42 -4.46
N THR A 16 15.13 -1.50 -3.64
CA THR A 16 15.09 -1.18 -2.21
C THR A 16 15.11 0.33 -1.97
N GLU A 17 14.53 0.79 -0.85
CA GLU A 17 14.60 2.18 -0.38
C GLU A 17 16.04 2.70 -0.30
N SER A 18 16.99 1.88 0.17
CA SER A 18 18.41 2.27 0.21
C SER A 18 19.04 2.53 -1.16
N SER A 19 18.52 1.89 -2.22
CA SER A 19 18.97 2.09 -3.60
C SER A 19 18.25 3.23 -4.31
N TYR A 20 17.05 3.58 -3.86
CA TYR A 20 16.24 4.68 -4.40
C TYR A 20 15.55 5.43 -3.25
N PRO A 21 16.27 6.30 -2.53
CA PRO A 21 15.72 6.96 -1.34
C PRO A 21 14.61 7.95 -1.67
N TYR A 22 13.61 8.02 -0.80
CA TYR A 22 12.51 8.98 -0.89
C TYR A 22 12.98 10.42 -0.64
N THR A 23 12.60 11.32 -1.54
CA THR A 23 13.02 12.74 -1.50
C THR A 23 11.88 13.72 -1.26
N ALA A 24 10.67 13.24 -0.95
CA ALA A 24 9.48 14.06 -0.74
C ALA A 24 9.11 15.01 -1.89
N ALA A 25 9.57 14.72 -3.11
CA ALA A 25 9.28 15.49 -4.31
C ALA A 25 9.44 14.61 -5.56
N ASP A 26 8.60 14.86 -6.56
CA ASP A 26 8.75 14.23 -7.87
C ASP A 26 10.06 14.66 -8.53
N GLY A 27 10.83 13.68 -8.98
CA GLY A 27 12.09 13.88 -9.66
C GLY A 27 12.11 13.20 -11.03
N LYS A 28 13.25 13.27 -11.70
CA LYS A 28 13.48 12.46 -12.90
C LYS A 28 13.64 10.99 -12.51
N CYS A 29 13.04 10.10 -13.29
CA CYS A 29 13.22 8.65 -13.13
C CYS A 29 14.71 8.28 -13.26
N LYS A 30 15.27 7.65 -12.23
CA LYS A 30 16.64 7.11 -12.24
C LYS A 30 16.59 5.62 -12.58
N SER A 31 16.75 5.29 -13.86
CA SER A 31 16.74 3.91 -14.33
C SER A 31 18.03 3.16 -13.94
N GLY A 32 18.01 1.83 -14.09
CA GLY A 32 19.20 0.98 -13.89
C GLY A 32 19.41 0.48 -12.47
N SER A 33 18.45 0.68 -11.57
CA SER A 33 18.48 0.02 -10.26
C SER A 33 18.12 -1.46 -10.38
N ASN A 34 18.85 -2.32 -9.66
CA ASN A 34 18.52 -3.74 -9.62
C ASN A 34 17.17 -3.97 -8.92
N SER A 35 16.39 -4.89 -9.47
CA SER A 35 15.14 -5.34 -8.86
C SER A 35 15.44 -6.17 -7.61
N ALA A 36 14.83 -5.79 -6.50
CA ALA A 36 14.88 -6.51 -5.23
C ALA A 36 13.60 -7.33 -4.97
N ALA A 37 12.47 -6.91 -5.56
CA ALA A 37 11.20 -7.60 -5.42
C ALA A 37 10.40 -7.55 -6.72
N THR A 38 9.76 -8.66 -7.06
CA THR A 38 8.88 -8.79 -8.22
C THR A 38 7.54 -9.36 -7.79
N ILE A 39 6.49 -9.06 -8.54
CA ILE A 39 5.17 -9.66 -8.37
C ILE A 39 4.72 -10.27 -9.69
N LYS A 40 3.89 -11.32 -9.63
CA LYS A 40 3.35 -11.98 -10.81
C LYS A 40 2.03 -11.36 -11.29
N GLY A 41 1.33 -10.66 -10.41
CA GLY A 41 0.00 -10.11 -10.65
C GLY A 41 -0.52 -9.36 -9.44
N TYR A 42 -1.71 -8.81 -9.58
CA TYR A 42 -2.53 -8.24 -8.51
C TYR A 42 -3.98 -8.59 -8.78
N GLU A 43 -4.82 -8.50 -7.76
CA GLU A 43 -6.26 -8.76 -7.87
C GLU A 43 -7.03 -7.70 -7.07
N ASP A 44 -8.23 -7.38 -7.54
CA ASP A 44 -9.13 -6.48 -6.84
C ASP A 44 -10.06 -7.27 -5.92
N VAL A 45 -10.12 -6.88 -4.66
CA VAL A 45 -11.16 -7.34 -3.74
C VAL A 45 -12.50 -6.80 -4.23
N PRO A 46 -13.59 -7.60 -4.21
CA PRO A 46 -14.92 -7.12 -4.58
C PRO A 46 -15.29 -5.83 -3.84
N ALA A 47 -15.71 -4.82 -4.62
CA ALA A 47 -16.00 -3.49 -4.09
C ALA A 47 -17.05 -3.55 -2.97
N ASN A 48 -16.81 -2.79 -1.89
CA ASN A 48 -17.71 -2.64 -0.75
C ASN A 48 -18.07 -3.97 -0.04
N ASN A 49 -17.16 -4.96 -0.09
CA ASN A 49 -17.36 -6.26 0.56
C ASN A 49 -16.31 -6.50 1.66
N GLU A 50 -16.62 -6.04 2.88
CA GLU A 50 -15.72 -6.17 4.03
C GLU A 50 -15.43 -7.63 4.41
N ALA A 51 -16.38 -8.55 4.20
CA ALA A 51 -16.15 -9.97 4.45
C ALA A 51 -15.12 -10.57 3.49
N ALA A 52 -15.14 -10.14 2.21
CA ALA A 52 -14.11 -10.52 1.25
C ALA A 52 -12.76 -9.86 1.58
N LEU A 53 -12.77 -8.59 1.99
CA LEU A 53 -11.56 -7.88 2.42
C LEU A 53 -10.91 -8.55 3.64
N MET A 54 -11.71 -8.91 4.65
CA MET A 54 -11.24 -9.62 5.85
C MET A 54 -10.55 -10.94 5.47
N LYS A 55 -11.12 -11.70 4.52
CA LYS A 55 -10.50 -12.92 4.02
C LYS A 55 -9.19 -12.65 3.28
N ALA A 56 -9.11 -11.59 2.47
CA ALA A 56 -7.89 -11.22 1.76
C ALA A 56 -6.77 -10.82 2.75
N VAL A 57 -7.09 -9.98 3.74
CA VAL A 57 -6.15 -9.52 4.77
C VAL A 57 -5.60 -10.66 5.63
N ALA A 58 -6.41 -11.70 5.87
CA ALA A 58 -5.95 -12.89 6.59
C ALA A 58 -4.80 -13.63 5.89
N ASN A 59 -4.60 -13.41 4.58
CA ASN A 59 -3.56 -14.06 3.79
C ASN A 59 -2.35 -13.15 3.52
N GLN A 60 -2.58 -11.85 3.31
CA GLN A 60 -1.52 -10.87 3.02
C GLN A 60 -1.99 -9.43 3.26
N PRO A 61 -1.09 -8.46 3.45
CA PRO A 61 -1.45 -7.04 3.45
C PRO A 61 -2.16 -6.62 2.15
N VAL A 62 -3.19 -5.78 2.26
CA VAL A 62 -4.01 -5.31 1.13
C VAL A 62 -3.96 -3.78 1.06
N SER A 63 -3.76 -3.23 -0.14
CA SER A 63 -3.86 -1.78 -0.36
C SER A 63 -5.32 -1.36 -0.51
N VAL A 64 -5.74 -0.34 0.25
CA VAL A 64 -7.12 0.21 0.22
C VAL A 64 -7.09 1.72 0.08
N ALA A 65 -8.18 2.31 -0.40
CA ALA A 65 -8.41 3.75 -0.36
C ALA A 65 -9.32 4.09 0.83
N VAL A 66 -8.99 5.16 1.54
CA VAL A 66 -9.77 5.70 2.66
C VAL A 66 -9.87 7.22 2.52
N ASP A 67 -10.93 7.82 3.07
CA ASP A 67 -11.04 9.27 3.17
C ASP A 67 -10.28 9.78 4.40
N GLY A 68 -9.14 10.44 4.15
CA GLY A 68 -8.30 11.05 5.19
C GLY A 68 -8.57 12.55 5.38
N GLY A 69 -9.60 13.12 4.75
CA GLY A 69 -9.89 14.56 4.78
C GLY A 69 -10.53 15.03 6.09
N ASP A 70 -11.16 14.13 6.85
CA ASP A 70 -11.88 14.47 8.08
C ASP A 70 -10.92 14.74 9.27
N MET A 71 -11.23 15.75 10.08
CA MET A 71 -10.43 16.12 11.27
C MET A 71 -10.37 14.98 12.30
N THR A 72 -11.44 14.19 12.43
CA THR A 72 -11.48 13.04 13.34
C THR A 72 -10.42 12.02 12.96
N PHE A 73 -10.21 11.80 11.66
CA PHE A 73 -9.18 10.90 11.17
C PHE A 73 -7.77 11.49 11.35
N GLN A 74 -7.60 12.77 11.02
CA GLN A 74 -6.31 13.46 11.14
C GLN A 74 -5.78 13.51 12.58
N PHE A 75 -6.67 13.62 13.57
CA PHE A 75 -6.32 13.71 15.00
C PHE A 75 -6.62 12.44 15.80
N TYR A 76 -6.90 11.32 15.14
CA TYR A 76 -7.04 10.03 15.80
C TYR A 76 -5.73 9.66 16.53
N SER A 77 -5.82 9.40 17.84
CA SER A 77 -4.66 9.11 18.70
C SER A 77 -4.80 7.82 19.51
N GLY A 78 -5.79 6.98 19.19
CA GLY A 78 -6.12 5.75 19.90
C GLY A 78 -7.38 5.88 20.76
N ASP A 79 -7.98 4.74 21.08
CA ASP A 79 -9.08 4.65 22.03
C ASP A 79 -8.52 4.40 23.44
N ASP A 80 -8.75 5.32 24.38
CA ASP A 80 -8.46 5.10 25.81
C ASP A 80 -9.59 4.30 26.49
N ARG A 81 -10.01 3.19 25.86
CA ARG A 81 -10.91 2.23 26.48
C ARG A 81 -10.12 1.03 26.95
N ILE A 82 -9.57 1.16 28.16
CA ILE A 82 -9.30 0.00 29.00
C ILE A 82 -10.66 -0.68 29.25
N LEU A 83 -10.96 -1.73 28.50
CA LEU A 83 -12.02 -2.66 28.88
C LEU A 83 -11.49 -3.49 30.06
N LEU A 84 -11.73 -2.99 31.29
CA LEU A 84 -11.78 -3.83 32.47
C LEU A 84 -13.14 -4.54 32.47
N TYR A 85 -13.19 -5.77 31.97
CA TYR A 85 -14.06 -6.85 32.45
C TYR A 85 -13.39 -8.19 32.17
#